data_AF-A0A939J587-F1
#
_entry.id   AF-A0A939J587-F1
#
_cell.length_a   1.000
_cell.length_b   1.000
_cell.length_c   1.000
_cell.angle_alpha   90.00
_cell.angle_beta   90.00
_cell.angle_gamma   90.00
#
_symmetry.space_group_name_H-M   'P 1'
#
loop_
_entity.id
_entity.type
_entity.pdbx_description
1 polymer ?
#
loop_
_entity_poly.entity_id
_entity_poly.type
_entity_poly.pdbx_seq_one_letter_code
_entity_poly.pdbx_strand_id
1 'polypeptide(L)' 'MSMQSHLAELERRHAEMKRRIEDAQLHPSTDSLELAGMKRQKLKIKDEIERIRKDVTLH' A
#
# COMPACT_ATOMS: atom_id res chain seq x y z
N MET A 1 -16.20 -4.61 15.52
CA MET A 1 -15.24 -5.15 14.54
C MET A 1 -13.98 -4.30 14.64
N SER A 2 -12.84 -4.91 14.95
CA SER A 2 -11.68 -4.24 15.55
C SER A 2 -10.85 -3.44 14.54
N MET A 3 -10.23 -2.34 14.99
CA MET A 3 -9.26 -1.56 14.21
C MET A 3 -8.10 -2.42 13.68
N GLN A 4 -7.81 -3.54 14.35
CA GLN A 4 -6.85 -4.55 13.92
C GLN A 4 -7.22 -5.24 12.60
N SER A 5 -8.51 -5.51 12.34
CA SER A 5 -8.94 -6.08 11.06
C SER A 5 -8.73 -5.11 9.90
N HIS A 6 -8.96 -3.82 10.13
CA HIS A 6 -8.76 -2.79 9.12
C HIS A 6 -7.28 -2.62 8.78
N LEU A 7 -6.40 -2.62 9.79
CA LEU A 7 -4.95 -2.62 9.60
C LEU A 7 -4.50 -3.83 8.77
N ALA A 8 -4.95 -5.04 9.13
CA ALA A 8 -4.59 -6.27 8.43
C ALA A 8 -5.03 -6.27 6.96
N GLU A 9 -6.20 -5.68 6.65
CA GLU A 9 -6.68 -5.55 5.28
C GLU A 9 -5.82 -4.55 4.47
N LEU A 10 -5.46 -3.42 5.07
CA LEU A 10 -4.58 -2.44 4.44
C LEU A 10 -3.17 -3.00 4.20
N GLU A 11 -2.62 -3.76 5.15
CA GLU A 11 -1.33 -4.44 4.99
C GLU A 11 -1.37 -5.45 3.84
N ARG A 12 -2.46 -6.22 3.70
CA ARG A 12 -2.67 -7.10 2.54
C ARG A 12 -2.70 -6.33 1.23
N ARG A 13 -3.47 -5.25 1.14
CA ARG A 13 -3.53 -4.41 -0.06
C ARG A 13 -2.17 -3.80 -0.40
N HIS A 14 -1.42 -3.36 0.61
CA HIS A 14 -0.07 -2.84 0.43
C HIS A 14 0.88 -3.91 -0.13
N ALA A 15 0.82 -5.14 0.39
CA ALA A 15 1.64 -6.25 -0.10
C ALA A 15 1.29 -6.62 -1.55
N GLU A 16 0.01 -6.66 -1.90
CA GLU A 16 -0.44 -6.94 -3.26
C GLU A 16 -0.01 -5.83 -4.23
N MET A 17 -0.14 -4.57 -3.83
CA MET A 17 0.29 -3.43 -4.63
C MET A 17 1.81 -3.40 -4.82
N LYS A 18 2.58 -3.83 -3.81
CA LYS A 18 4.03 -3.96 -3.92
C LYS A 18 4.41 -5.03 -4.96
N ARG A 19 3.74 -6.18 -4.96
CA ARG A 19 3.95 -7.22 -5.98
C ARG A 19 3.62 -6.71 -7.39
N ARG A 20 2.48 -6.03 -7.56
CA ARG A 20 2.11 -5.43 -8.86
C ARG A 20 3.16 -4.43 -9.36
N ILE A 21 3.73 -3.62 -8.47
CA ILE A 21 4.83 -2.70 -8.80
C ILE A 21 6.09 -3.47 -9.19
N GLU A 22 6.44 -4.52 -8.46
CA GLU A 22 7.62 -5.35 -8.77
C GLU A 22 7.47 -6.04 -10.13
N ASP A 23 6.31 -6.64 -10.42
CA ASP A 23 5.99 -7.24 -11.72
C ASP A 23 6.02 -6.21 -12.85
N ALA A 24 5.45 -5.02 -12.61
CA ALA A 24 5.52 -3.88 -13.52
C ALA A 24 6.96 -3.38 -13.75
N GLN A 25 7.81 -3.37 -12.73
CA GLN A 25 9.21 -2.98 -12.89
C GLN A 25 10.03 -4.03 -13.64
N LEU A 26 9.66 -5.30 -13.52
CA LEU A 26 10.28 -6.40 -14.26
C LEU A 26 9.89 -6.40 -15.74
N HIS A 27 8.75 -5.79 -16.09
CA HIS A 27 8.31 -5.66 -17.47
C HIS A 27 8.87 -4.36 -18.10
N PRO A 28 9.84 -4.44 -19.04
CA PRO A 28 10.45 -3.25 -19.65
C PRO A 28 9.48 -2.42 -20.51
N SER A 29 8.28 -2.96 -20.79
CA SER A 29 7.20 -2.27 -21.50
C SER A 29 6.23 -1.53 -20.58
N THR A 30 6.39 -1.61 -19.26
CA THR A 30 5.49 -0.89 -18.35
C THR A 30 5.78 0.60 -18.38
N ASP A 31 4.73 1.37 -18.61
CA ASP A 31 4.81 2.81 -18.67
C ASP A 31 5.27 3.38 -17.32
N SER A 32 6.32 4.21 -17.37
CA SER A 32 6.82 4.96 -16.22
C SER A 32 5.72 5.75 -15.50
N LEU A 33 4.68 6.17 -16.23
CA LEU A 33 3.54 6.91 -15.71
C LEU A 33 2.60 6.03 -14.87
N GLU A 34 2.34 4.80 -15.31
CA GLU A 34 1.61 3.79 -14.53
C GLU A 34 2.39 3.41 -13.27
N LEU A 35 3.71 3.21 -13.39
CA LEU A 35 4.57 2.91 -12.26
C LEU A 35 4.55 4.02 -11.21
N ALA A 36 4.57 5.29 -11.64
CA ALA A 36 4.44 6.45 -10.77
C ALA A 36 3.07 6.50 -10.08
N GLY A 37 1.99 6.16 -10.79
CA GLY A 37 0.64 6.04 -10.23
C GLY A 37 0.54 4.97 -9.14
N MET A 38 1.07 3.78 -9.41
CA MET A 38 1.10 2.67 -8.45
C MET A 38 1.95 3.02 -7.21
N LYS A 39 3.12 3.63 -7.39
CA LYS A 39 3.95 4.10 -6.27
C LYS A 39 3.23 5.14 -5.41
N ARG A 40 2.46 6.06 -6.03
CA ARG A 40 1.63 7.03 -5.29
C ARG A 40 0.51 6.36 -4.50
N GLN A 41 -0.20 5.39 -5.08
CA GLN A 41 -1.21 4.63 -4.34
C GLN A 41 -0.59 3.84 -3.18
N LYS A 42 0.57 3.22 -3.39
CA LYS A 42 1.30 2.53 -2.34
C LYS A 42 1.65 3.47 -1.19
N LEU A 43 2.07 4.69 -1.50
CA LEU A 43 2.37 5.73 -0.51
C LEU A 43 1.12 6.09 0.30
N LYS A 44 -0.03 6.30 -0.36
CA LYS A 44 -1.31 6.58 0.31
C LYS A 44 -1.72 5.47 1.29
N ILE A 45 -1.61 4.20 0.86
CA ILE A 45 -1.94 3.05 1.74
C ILE A 45 -0.98 3.02 2.93
N LYS A 46 0.31 3.27 2.71
CA LYS A 46 1.30 3.35 3.79
C LYS A 46 0.95 4.46 4.79
N ASP A 47 0.58 5.65 4.31
CA ASP A 47 0.20 6.78 5.17
C ASP A 47 -1.07 6.46 5.97
N GLU A 48 -2.03 5.77 5.36
CA GLU A 48 -3.26 5.32 6.01
C GLU A 48 -2.98 4.27 7.09
N ILE A 49 -2.10 3.30 6.81
CA ILE A 49 -1.59 2.34 7.79
C ILE A 49 -0.90 3.06 8.95
N GLU A 50 0.00 4.00 8.68
CA GLU A 50 0.70 4.76 9.72
C GLU A 50 -0.27 5.58 10.57
N ARG A 51 -1.29 6.17 9.95
CA ARG A 51 -2.33 6.93 10.66
C ARG A 51 -3.14 6.03 11.60
N ILE A 52 -3.62 4.88 11.12
CA ILE A 52 -4.36 3.92 11.94
C ILE A 52 -3.48 3.34 13.03
N ARG A 53 -2.22 3.05 12.72
CA ARG A 53 -1.27 2.52 13.69
C ARG A 53 -1.00 3.53 14.81
N LYS A 54 -0.83 4.81 14.48
CA LYS A 54 -0.71 5.89 15.47
C LYS A 54 -1.96 5.99 16.35
N ASP A 55 -3.14 5.92 15.75
CA ASP A 55 -4.42 5.97 16.45
C ASP A 55 -4.58 4.79 17.44
N VAL A 56 -4.25 3.57 17.00
CA VAL A 56 -4.26 2.35 17.84
C VAL A 56 -3.25 2.43 19.00
N THR A 57 -2.13 3.13 18.84
CA THR A 57 -1.11 3.24 19.90
C THR A 57 -1.46 4.30 20.96
N LEU A 58 -2.45 5.16 20.69
CA LEU A 58 -2.90 6.25 21.56
C LEU A 58 -4.14 5.87 22.40
N HIS A 59 -4.58 4.62 22.37
CA HIS A 59 -5.69 4.09 23.17
C HIS A 59 -5.20 2.95 24.07
#